data_AF-A0A5S3R7J7-F1
#
_entry.id   AF-A0A5S3R7J7-F1
#
_cell.length_a   1.000
_cell.length_b   1.000
_cell.length_c   1.000
_cell.angle_alpha   90.00
_cell.angle_beta   90.00
_cell.angle_gamma   90.00
#
_symmetry.space_group_name_H-M   'P 1'
#
loop_
_entity.id
_entity.type
_entity.pdbx_description
1 polymer ?
#
loop_
_entity_poly.entity_id
_entity_poly.type
_entity_poly.pdbx_seq_one_letter_code
_entity_poly.pdbx_strand_id
1 'polypeptide(L)'
;MQIIIYYILFILLSIYILTINNVIVTFVLCLLFYTSVFAYSIKKYSFYFAITRVLILSLPFSFINIFGGDYGELPISWFNIIVVIVLFLNAIYFLFKGYILKTPLSLISIIMILITSIVFISSEDYIESFNDLVNNSVPFILALFGFYIKENITKKQTNVLEKDYVFTTIIAGIGVFIQFILKKTVGIEIGTYQFLGGYREAYGYLFSDYSFYRCISFQAHLYCIYLVKITYITSY
;
A
#
# COMPACT_ATOMS: atom_id res chain seq x y z
N MET A 1 3.65 1.70 -24.05
CA MET A 1 3.87 3.14 -23.89
C MET A 1 3.14 3.73 -22.69
N GLN A 2 1.82 3.58 -22.54
CA GLN A 2 1.06 4.25 -21.45
C GLN A 2 1.38 3.80 -20.02
N ILE A 3 1.86 2.57 -19.81
CA ILE A 3 2.31 2.11 -18.48
C ILE A 3 3.49 2.95 -17.97
N ILE A 4 4.41 3.33 -18.87
CA ILE A 4 5.59 4.14 -18.55
C ILE A 4 5.16 5.55 -18.10
N ILE A 5 4.10 6.10 -18.69
CA ILE A 5 3.58 7.42 -18.33
C ILE A 5 3.14 7.44 -16.86
N TYR A 6 2.48 6.39 -16.36
CA TYR A 6 2.10 6.34 -14.94
C TYR A 6 3.30 6.31 -14.01
N TYR A 7 4.38 5.61 -14.37
CA TYR A 7 5.60 5.61 -13.56
C TYR A 7 6.33 6.95 -13.59
N ILE A 8 6.36 7.62 -14.74
CA ILE A 8 6.91 8.98 -14.83
C ILE A 8 6.08 9.93 -13.97
N LEU A 9 4.75 9.90 -14.08
CA LEU A 9 3.86 10.71 -13.25
C LEU A 9 4.02 10.39 -11.76
N PHE A 10 4.17 9.12 -11.41
CA PHE A 10 4.45 8.68 -10.04
C PHE A 10 5.75 9.27 -9.52
N ILE A 11 6.85 9.18 -10.28
CA ILE A 11 8.15 9.75 -9.89
C ILE A 11 8.04 11.26 -9.73
N LEU A 12 7.39 11.96 -10.67
CA LEU A 12 7.19 13.39 -10.61
C LEU A 12 6.34 13.80 -9.40
N LEU A 13 5.29 13.04 -9.09
CA LEU A 13 4.44 13.25 -7.91
C LEU A 13 5.24 13.07 -6.63
N SER A 14 6.07 12.03 -6.53
CA SER A 14 6.92 11.80 -5.36
C SER A 14 7.95 12.92 -5.19
N ILE A 15 8.59 13.37 -6.26
CA ILE A 15 9.51 14.52 -6.22
C ILE A 15 8.76 15.78 -5.78
N TYR A 16 7.56 16.02 -6.31
CA TYR A 16 6.73 17.17 -5.94
C TYR A 16 6.40 17.15 -4.45
N ILE A 17 5.91 16.02 -3.92
CA ILE A 17 5.56 15.87 -2.49
C ILE A 17 6.77 16.14 -1.61
N LEU A 18 7.95 15.66 -2.02
CA LEU A 18 9.18 15.81 -1.25
C LEU A 18 9.78 17.24 -1.28
N THR A 19 9.41 18.06 -2.27
CA THR A 19 10.02 19.38 -2.49
C THR A 19 9.08 20.54 -2.21
N ILE A 20 7.76 20.35 -2.41
CA ILE A 20 6.77 21.41 -2.37
C ILE A 20 5.72 21.08 -1.31
N ASN A 21 5.75 21.84 -0.23
CA ASN A 21 4.82 21.69 0.90
C ASN A 21 3.49 22.44 0.67
N ASN A 22 2.82 22.19 -0.47
CA ASN A 22 1.50 22.75 -0.76
C ASN A 22 0.43 21.67 -0.68
N VAL A 23 -0.21 21.61 0.49
CA VAL A 23 -1.24 20.66 0.89
C VAL A 23 -2.36 20.49 -0.16
N ILE A 24 -2.91 21.60 -0.66
CA ILE A 24 -4.05 21.56 -1.59
C ILE A 24 -3.61 20.98 -2.94
N VAL A 25 -2.47 21.44 -3.46
CA VAL A 25 -1.97 20.97 -4.75
C VAL A 25 -1.59 19.49 -4.65
N THR A 26 -0.94 19.05 -3.57
CA THR A 26 -0.62 17.63 -3.34
C THR A 26 -1.88 16.77 -3.36
N PHE A 27 -2.92 17.17 -2.62
CA PHE A 27 -4.18 16.44 -2.58
C PHE A 27 -4.80 16.31 -3.98
N VAL A 28 -4.88 17.42 -4.73
CA VAL A 28 -5.45 17.44 -6.09
C VAL A 28 -4.63 16.57 -7.05
N LEU A 29 -3.30 16.65 -7.02
CA LEU A 29 -2.43 15.86 -7.90
C LEU A 29 -2.55 14.36 -7.59
N CYS A 30 -2.56 13.96 -6.31
CA CYS A 30 -2.78 12.58 -5.93
C CYS A 30 -4.15 12.07 -6.36
N LEU A 31 -5.21 12.87 -6.14
CA LEU A 31 -6.57 12.52 -6.55
C LEU A 31 -6.65 12.32 -8.08
N LEU A 32 -6.08 13.25 -8.85
CA LEU A 32 -6.03 13.15 -10.32
C LEU A 32 -5.21 11.93 -10.77
N PHE A 33 -4.07 11.67 -10.14
CA PHE A 33 -3.23 10.50 -10.44
C PHE A 33 -4.01 9.21 -10.25
N TYR A 34 -4.54 8.94 -9.05
CA TYR A 34 -5.26 7.71 -8.77
C TYR A 34 -6.55 7.57 -9.59
N THR A 35 -7.30 8.66 -9.77
CA THR A 35 -8.52 8.66 -10.60
C THR A 35 -8.19 8.35 -12.05
N SER A 36 -7.11 8.93 -12.60
CA SER A 36 -6.69 8.67 -13.99
C SER A 36 -6.26 7.21 -14.19
N VAL A 37 -5.49 6.66 -13.26
CA VAL A 37 -5.06 5.25 -13.28
C VAL A 37 -6.28 4.32 -13.20
N PHE A 38 -7.23 4.63 -12.31
CA PHE A 38 -8.45 3.85 -12.15
C PHE A 38 -9.33 3.90 -13.41
N ALA A 39 -9.66 5.11 -13.88
CA ALA A 39 -10.53 5.33 -15.04
C ALA A 39 -9.95 4.74 -16.32
N TYR A 40 -8.63 4.76 -16.48
CA TYR A 40 -7.99 4.07 -17.58
C TYR A 40 -8.02 2.55 -17.42
N SER A 41 -7.75 2.04 -16.21
CA SER A 41 -7.70 0.60 -15.98
C SER A 41 -9.06 -0.06 -16.16
N ILE A 42 -10.15 0.58 -15.75
CA ILE A 42 -11.52 0.04 -15.90
C ILE A 42 -12.00 0.03 -17.37
N LYS A 43 -11.46 0.91 -18.23
CA LYS A 43 -11.75 0.88 -19.68
C LYS A 43 -11.18 -0.36 -20.38
N LYS A 44 -10.13 -0.96 -19.80
CA LYS A 44 -9.36 -2.04 -20.44
C LYS A 44 -9.46 -3.39 -19.71
N TYR A 45 -9.77 -3.37 -18.42
CA TYR A 45 -9.72 -4.52 -17.54
C TYR A 45 -10.92 -4.55 -16.59
N SER A 46 -11.02 -5.57 -15.74
CA SER A 46 -12.08 -5.67 -14.75
C SER A 46 -11.95 -4.60 -13.65
N PHE A 47 -13.07 -4.31 -12.99
CA PHE A 47 -13.10 -3.44 -11.81
C PHE A 47 -12.08 -3.88 -10.73
N TYR A 48 -12.02 -5.19 -10.44
CA TYR A 48 -11.08 -5.77 -9.48
C TYR A 48 -9.63 -5.54 -9.88
N PHE A 49 -9.30 -5.68 -11.16
CA PHE A 49 -7.96 -5.33 -11.64
C PHE A 49 -7.65 -3.85 -11.41
N ALA A 50 -8.58 -2.96 -11.75
CA ALA A 50 -8.36 -1.52 -11.62
C ALA A 50 -8.12 -1.10 -10.17
N ILE A 51 -8.93 -1.59 -9.23
CA ILE A 51 -8.78 -1.24 -7.81
C ILE A 51 -7.50 -1.85 -7.21
N THR A 52 -7.17 -3.10 -7.55
CA THR A 52 -5.91 -3.73 -7.11
C THR A 52 -4.69 -3.00 -7.64
N ARG A 53 -4.74 -2.53 -8.90
CA ARG A 53 -3.66 -1.75 -9.48
C ARG A 53 -3.43 -0.43 -8.74
N VAL A 54 -4.52 0.28 -8.44
CA VAL A 54 -4.48 1.54 -7.68
C VAL A 54 -3.94 1.29 -6.26
N LEU A 55 -4.35 0.20 -5.61
CA LEU A 55 -3.83 -0.22 -4.32
C LEU A 55 -2.31 -0.45 -4.37
N ILE A 56 -1.81 -1.21 -5.36
CA ILE A 56 -0.38 -1.47 -5.54
C ILE A 56 0.40 -0.16 -5.72
N LEU A 57 -0.09 0.72 -6.59
CA LEU A 57 0.59 2.00 -6.86
C LEU A 57 0.55 2.96 -5.67
N SER A 58 -0.42 2.80 -4.76
CA SER A 58 -0.49 3.62 -3.54
C SER A 58 0.44 3.15 -2.41
N LEU A 59 1.07 1.98 -2.53
CA LEU A 59 1.90 1.40 -1.47
C LEU A 59 3.03 2.34 -1.00
N PRO A 60 3.82 3.02 -1.87
CA PRO A 60 4.89 3.87 -1.38
C PRO A 60 4.39 5.16 -0.72
N PHE A 61 3.11 5.49 -0.89
CA PHE A 61 2.47 6.64 -0.27
C PHE A 61 1.69 6.25 1.00
N SER A 62 1.83 5.02 1.50
CA SER A 62 1.08 4.57 2.68
C SER A 62 1.46 5.31 3.97
N PHE A 63 2.65 5.93 4.02
CA PHE A 63 3.17 6.71 5.15
C PHE A 63 3.13 8.21 4.91
N ILE A 64 2.45 8.61 3.84
CA ILE A 64 2.20 10.01 3.56
C ILE A 64 0.70 10.19 3.70
N ASN A 65 0.31 11.17 4.52
CA ASN A 65 -1.09 11.49 4.66
C ASN A 65 -1.65 12.03 3.33
N ILE A 66 -2.97 12.12 3.21
CA ILE A 66 -3.60 12.56 1.95
C ILE A 66 -3.14 13.94 1.44
N PHE A 67 -2.54 14.75 2.31
CA PHE A 67 -2.07 16.11 2.06
C PHE A 67 -0.58 16.22 1.75
N GLY A 68 0.18 15.11 1.81
CA GLY A 68 1.62 15.11 1.57
C GLY A 68 2.49 15.24 2.82
N GLY A 69 1.89 15.33 4.00
CA GLY A 69 2.60 15.40 5.28
C GLY A 69 2.87 14.02 5.88
N ASP A 70 3.43 14.03 7.09
CA ASP A 70 3.70 12.79 7.84
C ASP A 70 2.39 12.08 8.23
N TYR A 71 2.40 10.76 8.13
CA TYR A 71 1.33 9.89 8.63
C TYR A 71 1.11 10.02 10.14
N GLY A 72 2.16 10.31 10.92
CA GLY A 72 2.05 10.51 12.37
C GLY A 72 1.14 11.69 12.75
N GLU A 73 1.05 12.72 11.90
CA GLU A 73 0.19 13.88 12.14
C GLU A 73 -1.28 13.59 11.82
N LEU A 74 -1.52 12.84 10.74
CA LEU A 74 -2.85 12.44 10.28
C LEU A 74 -2.77 11.02 9.71
N PRO A 75 -3.25 9.98 10.43
CA PRO A 75 -3.10 8.58 10.03
C PRO A 75 -4.10 8.17 8.93
N ILE A 76 -4.26 9.03 7.92
CA ILE A 76 -5.12 8.84 6.76
C ILE A 76 -4.27 9.04 5.51
N SER A 77 -3.84 7.94 4.90
CA SER A 77 -3.12 7.92 3.63
C SER A 77 -4.04 7.54 2.47
N TRP A 78 -3.58 7.82 1.24
CA TRP A 78 -4.27 7.36 0.03
C TRP A 78 -4.41 5.84 -0.01
N PHE A 79 -3.40 5.11 0.45
CA PHE A 79 -3.45 3.65 0.59
C PHE A 79 -4.59 3.23 1.52
N ASN A 80 -4.71 3.83 2.70
CA ASN A 80 -5.77 3.51 3.66
C ASN A 80 -7.16 3.76 3.06
N ILE A 81 -7.34 4.89 2.36
CA ILE A 81 -8.61 5.20 1.68
C ILE A 81 -8.96 4.13 0.64
N ILE A 82 -7.99 3.70 -0.18
CA ILE A 82 -8.20 2.66 -1.19
C ILE A 82 -8.53 1.32 -0.52
N VAL A 83 -7.86 0.97 0.58
CA VAL A 83 -8.19 -0.24 1.37
C VAL A 83 -9.62 -0.17 1.89
N VAL A 84 -10.05 0.96 2.45
CA VAL A 84 -11.43 1.15 2.93
C VAL A 84 -12.45 1.02 1.81
N ILE A 85 -12.15 1.54 0.60
CA ILE A 85 -13.01 1.36 -0.57
C ILE A 85 -13.10 -0.12 -0.94
N VAL A 86 -11.97 -0.83 -1.01
CA VAL A 86 -11.93 -2.29 -1.26
C VAL A 86 -12.74 -3.03 -0.21
N LEU A 87 -12.57 -2.68 1.07
CA LEU A 87 -13.31 -3.24 2.19
C LEU A 87 -14.82 -3.09 2.00
N PHE A 88 -15.28 -1.86 1.79
CA PHE A 88 -16.71 -1.56 1.71
C PHE A 88 -17.38 -2.30 0.56
N LEU A 89 -16.75 -2.29 -0.62
CA LEU A 89 -17.27 -2.95 -1.81
C LEU A 89 -17.37 -4.47 -1.66
N ASN A 90 -16.37 -5.07 -1.01
CA ASN A 90 -16.38 -6.50 -0.79
C ASN A 90 -17.26 -6.90 0.40
N ALA A 91 -17.28 -6.13 1.50
CA ALA A 91 -18.09 -6.43 2.68
C ALA A 91 -19.57 -6.62 2.32
N ILE A 92 -20.10 -5.76 1.46
CA ILE A 92 -21.47 -5.90 0.91
C ILE A 92 -21.62 -7.26 0.23
N TYR A 93 -20.73 -7.60 -0.71
CA TYR A 93 -20.78 -8.87 -1.42
C TYR A 93 -20.69 -10.09 -0.49
N PHE A 94 -19.83 -10.03 0.52
CA PHE A 94 -19.58 -11.13 1.45
C PHE A 94 -20.71 -11.32 2.47
N LEU A 95 -21.32 -10.24 2.97
CA LEU A 95 -22.49 -10.31 3.85
C LEU A 95 -23.65 -11.03 3.19
N PHE A 96 -23.87 -10.81 1.88
CA PHE A 96 -24.98 -11.44 1.16
C PHE A 96 -24.71 -12.87 0.69
N LYS A 97 -23.45 -13.30 0.63
CA LYS A 97 -23.09 -14.55 -0.04
C LYS A 97 -22.34 -15.57 0.83
N GLY A 98 -21.85 -15.20 2.02
CA GLY A 98 -21.29 -16.15 3.00
C GLY A 98 -19.94 -16.80 2.65
N TYR A 99 -19.13 -16.16 1.79
CA TYR A 99 -17.88 -16.76 1.27
C TYR A 99 -16.66 -16.64 2.21
N ILE A 100 -16.77 -15.94 3.35
CA ILE A 100 -15.60 -15.54 4.16
C ILE A 100 -14.82 -16.75 4.72
N LEU A 101 -15.49 -17.86 5.05
CA LEU A 101 -14.87 -18.98 5.79
C LEU A 101 -14.41 -20.15 4.91
N LYS A 102 -14.29 -19.96 3.59
CA LYS A 102 -14.01 -21.08 2.66
C LYS A 102 -12.54 -21.51 2.60
N THR A 103 -11.60 -20.74 3.12
CA THR A 103 -10.16 -21.03 2.99
C THR A 103 -9.45 -21.03 4.34
N PRO A 104 -8.43 -21.88 4.56
CA PRO A 104 -7.62 -21.82 5.79
C PRO A 104 -6.97 -20.46 6.02
N LEU A 105 -6.58 -19.77 4.94
CA LEU A 105 -5.98 -18.44 5.03
C LEU A 105 -6.98 -17.39 5.51
N SER A 106 -8.24 -17.46 5.08
CA SER A 106 -9.26 -16.54 5.57
C SER A 106 -9.56 -16.75 7.05
N LEU A 107 -9.55 -18.02 7.51
CA LEU A 107 -9.65 -18.32 8.94
C LEU A 107 -8.46 -17.75 9.73
N ILE A 108 -7.23 -17.98 9.26
CA ILE A 108 -6.01 -17.42 9.88
C ILE A 108 -6.10 -15.89 9.91
N SER A 109 -6.56 -15.26 8.83
CA SER A 109 -6.69 -13.81 8.75
C SER A 109 -7.68 -13.26 9.78
N ILE A 110 -8.84 -13.92 9.98
CA ILE A 110 -9.80 -13.55 11.03
C ILE A 110 -9.15 -13.69 12.41
N ILE A 111 -8.48 -14.81 12.68
CA ILE A 111 -7.81 -15.05 13.97
C ILE A 111 -6.79 -13.94 14.25
N MET A 112 -5.99 -13.56 13.26
CA MET A 112 -5.00 -12.49 13.42
C MET A 112 -5.64 -11.11 13.63
N ILE A 113 -6.76 -10.81 12.96
CA ILE A 113 -7.53 -9.58 13.21
C ILE A 113 -8.09 -9.58 14.65
N LEU A 114 -8.57 -10.72 15.14
CA LEU A 114 -9.05 -10.83 16.52
C LEU A 114 -7.91 -10.66 17.53
N ILE A 115 -6.76 -11.28 17.30
CA ILE A 115 -5.56 -11.12 18.15
C ILE A 115 -5.16 -9.64 18.22
N THR A 116 -5.03 -8.97 17.07
CA THR A 116 -4.68 -7.54 17.03
C THR A 116 -5.73 -6.67 17.74
N SER A 117 -7.02 -7.01 17.61
CA SER A 117 -8.10 -6.31 18.32
C SER A 117 -8.03 -6.49 19.84
N ILE A 118 -7.66 -7.68 20.32
CA ILE A 118 -7.48 -7.95 21.76
C ILE A 118 -6.32 -7.12 22.32
N VAL A 119 -5.21 -7.04 21.59
CA VAL A 119 -4.05 -6.21 21.98
C VAL A 119 -4.46 -4.75 22.10
N PHE A 120 -5.23 -4.23 21.13
CA PHE A 120 -5.75 -2.87 21.16
C PHE A 120 -6.64 -2.60 22.39
N ILE A 121 -7.61 -3.46 22.67
CA ILE A 121 -8.54 -3.29 23.82
C ILE A 121 -7.79 -3.32 25.15
N SER A 122 -6.64 -4.02 25.20
CA SER A 122 -5.84 -4.17 26.42
C SER A 122 -4.85 -3.02 26.64
N SER A 123 -4.73 -2.08 25.71
CA SER A 123 -3.72 -1.02 25.77
C SER A 123 -4.16 0.19 26.58
N GLU A 124 -3.19 0.82 27.26
CA GLU A 124 -3.38 2.08 27.97
C GLU A 124 -3.35 3.29 27.01
N ASP A 125 -2.55 3.22 25.94
CA ASP A 125 -2.52 4.25 24.88
C ASP A 125 -3.40 3.83 23.70
N TYR A 126 -4.67 4.24 23.77
CA TYR A 126 -5.66 3.93 22.75
C TYR A 126 -5.33 4.55 21.38
N ILE A 127 -4.65 5.70 21.31
CA ILE A 127 -4.43 6.39 20.02
C ILE A 127 -3.34 5.65 19.25
N GLU A 128 -2.20 5.40 19.88
CA GLU A 128 -1.10 4.67 19.27
C GLU A 128 -1.54 3.24 18.92
N SER A 129 -2.25 2.59 19.84
CA SER A 129 -2.70 1.21 19.62
C SER A 129 -3.79 1.09 18.56
N PHE A 130 -4.59 2.13 18.35
CA PHE A 130 -5.54 2.17 17.24
C PHE A 130 -4.81 2.26 15.89
N ASN A 131 -3.78 3.09 15.79
CA ASN A 131 -2.95 3.17 14.59
C ASN A 131 -2.29 1.81 14.29
N ASP A 132 -1.77 1.14 15.32
CA ASP A 132 -1.22 -0.20 15.21
C ASP A 132 -2.29 -1.23 14.79
N LEU A 133 -3.49 -1.18 15.35
CA LEU A 133 -4.60 -2.05 14.96
C LEU A 133 -4.92 -1.88 13.49
N VAL A 134 -5.10 -0.65 13.01
CA VAL A 134 -5.41 -0.36 11.60
C VAL A 134 -4.29 -0.91 10.72
N ASN A 135 -3.05 -0.53 10.98
CA ASN A 135 -1.93 -0.90 10.11
C ASN A 135 -1.63 -2.40 10.12
N ASN A 136 -1.78 -3.07 11.26
CA ASN A 136 -1.53 -4.50 11.40
C ASN A 136 -2.72 -5.37 10.97
N SER A 137 -3.95 -4.83 10.92
CA SER A 137 -5.14 -5.56 10.45
C SER A 137 -5.33 -5.52 8.93
N VAL A 138 -4.91 -4.43 8.27
CA VAL A 138 -4.93 -4.26 6.80
C VAL A 138 -4.43 -5.49 6.01
N PRO A 139 -3.35 -6.18 6.39
CA PRO A 139 -2.82 -7.31 5.61
C PRO A 139 -3.74 -8.51 5.63
N PHE A 140 -4.28 -8.79 6.82
CA PHE A 140 -5.22 -9.89 7.05
C PHE A 140 -6.55 -9.57 6.36
N ILE A 141 -6.98 -8.32 6.42
CA ILE A 141 -8.08 -7.79 5.64
C ILE A 141 -7.85 -8.05 4.14
N LEU A 142 -6.72 -7.62 3.58
CA LEU A 142 -6.43 -7.81 2.15
C LEU A 142 -6.31 -9.29 1.78
N ALA A 143 -5.82 -10.14 2.68
CA ALA A 143 -5.77 -11.59 2.49
C ALA A 143 -7.18 -12.22 2.47
N LEU A 144 -8.11 -11.75 3.30
CA LEU A 144 -9.51 -12.17 3.27
C LEU A 144 -10.15 -11.92 1.91
N PHE A 145 -9.91 -10.72 1.36
CA PHE A 145 -10.49 -10.32 0.07
C PHE A 145 -9.68 -10.82 -1.12
N GLY A 146 -8.41 -11.18 -0.91
CA GLY A 146 -7.51 -11.68 -1.94
C GLY A 146 -8.10 -12.86 -2.70
N PHE A 147 -8.78 -13.79 -2.02
CA PHE A 147 -9.44 -14.95 -2.66
C PHE A 147 -10.43 -14.52 -3.73
N TYR A 148 -11.33 -13.63 -3.35
CA TYR A 148 -12.38 -13.18 -4.22
C TYR A 148 -11.86 -12.29 -5.36
N ILE A 149 -10.90 -11.42 -5.05
CA ILE A 149 -10.20 -10.64 -6.08
C ILE A 149 -9.54 -11.58 -7.10
N LYS A 150 -8.89 -12.66 -6.64
CA LYS A 150 -8.23 -13.64 -7.50
C LYS A 150 -9.20 -14.34 -8.44
N GLU A 151 -10.39 -14.75 -7.98
CA GLU A 151 -11.41 -15.38 -8.83
C GLU A 151 -11.86 -14.46 -9.98
N ASN A 152 -11.74 -13.14 -9.80
CA ASN A 152 -12.17 -12.13 -10.78
C ASN A 152 -11.02 -11.54 -11.61
N ILE A 153 -9.80 -12.07 -11.48
CA ILE A 153 -8.61 -11.60 -12.19
C ILE A 153 -7.98 -12.75 -12.99
N THR A 154 -7.79 -12.53 -14.29
CA THR A 154 -7.15 -13.49 -15.18
C THR A 154 -5.64 -13.59 -14.93
N LYS A 155 -5.01 -14.73 -15.25
CA LYS A 155 -3.54 -14.91 -15.13
C LYS A 155 -2.73 -13.83 -15.84
N LYS A 156 -3.19 -13.39 -17.02
CA LYS A 156 -2.54 -12.30 -17.77
C LYS A 156 -2.58 -10.97 -17.00
N GLN A 157 -3.70 -10.67 -16.36
CA GLN A 157 -3.85 -9.50 -15.50
C GLN A 157 -2.97 -9.62 -14.24
N THR A 158 -2.91 -10.79 -13.61
CA THR A 158 -2.00 -11.05 -12.48
C THR A 158 -0.55 -10.71 -12.84
N ASN A 159 -0.06 -11.18 -13.99
CA ASN A 159 1.30 -10.87 -14.44
C ASN A 159 1.55 -9.37 -14.65
N VAL A 160 0.51 -8.60 -14.99
CA VAL A 160 0.61 -7.14 -15.12
C VAL A 160 0.68 -6.49 -13.74
N LEU A 161 -0.17 -6.91 -12.80
CA LEU A 161 -0.15 -6.42 -11.42
C LEU A 161 1.17 -6.73 -10.72
N GLU A 162 1.73 -7.93 -10.94
CA GLU A 162 3.03 -8.32 -10.41
C GLU A 162 4.14 -7.42 -10.93
N LYS A 163 4.15 -7.12 -12.23
CA LYS A 163 5.09 -6.15 -12.80
C LYS A 163 4.89 -4.77 -12.18
N ASP A 164 3.63 -4.34 -12.02
CA ASP A 164 3.34 -3.04 -11.43
C ASP A 164 3.83 -2.95 -9.98
N TYR A 165 3.72 -4.02 -9.21
CA TYR A 165 4.29 -4.13 -7.87
C TYR A 165 5.82 -4.02 -7.89
N VAL A 166 6.49 -4.82 -8.72
CA VAL A 166 7.95 -4.80 -8.84
C VAL A 166 8.46 -3.42 -9.23
N PHE A 167 7.86 -2.77 -10.22
CA PHE A 167 8.26 -1.43 -10.64
C PHE A 167 8.05 -0.38 -9.54
N THR A 168 6.93 -0.45 -8.83
CA THR A 168 6.63 0.46 -7.72
C THR A 168 7.67 0.33 -6.60
N THR A 169 8.04 -0.89 -6.24
CA THR A 169 9.09 -1.18 -5.26
C THR A 169 10.47 -0.72 -5.72
N ILE A 170 10.80 -0.93 -7.01
CA ILE A 170 12.07 -0.43 -7.58
C ILE A 170 12.13 1.09 -7.49
N ILE A 171 11.04 1.81 -7.82
CA ILE A 171 11.01 3.28 -7.75
C ILE A 171 11.22 3.75 -6.30
N ALA A 172 10.55 3.14 -5.33
CA ALA A 172 10.75 3.45 -3.92
C ALA A 172 12.22 3.22 -3.49
N GLY A 173 12.83 2.09 -3.90
CA GLY A 173 14.23 1.78 -3.62
C GLY A 173 15.21 2.77 -4.27
N ILE A 174 14.96 3.17 -5.53
CA ILE A 174 15.74 4.22 -6.20
C ILE A 174 15.59 5.55 -5.45
N GLY A 175 14.40 5.88 -4.96
CA GLY A 175 14.15 7.07 -4.15
C GLY A 175 15.02 7.12 -2.89
N VAL A 176 15.07 6.01 -2.13
CA VAL A 176 15.96 5.87 -0.96
C VAL A 176 17.43 6.00 -1.35
N PHE A 177 17.84 5.40 -2.46
CA PHE A 177 19.22 5.49 -2.94
C PHE A 177 19.62 6.92 -3.35
N ILE A 178 18.74 7.64 -4.04
CA ILE A 178 18.94 9.05 -4.40
C ILE A 178 19.03 9.90 -3.13
N GLN A 179 18.14 9.68 -2.16
CA GLN A 179 18.17 10.36 -0.86
C GLN A 179 19.53 10.16 -0.16
N PHE A 180 20.03 8.92 -0.12
CA PHE A 180 21.34 8.59 0.43
C PHE A 180 22.47 9.37 -0.27
N ILE A 181 22.51 9.37 -1.61
CA ILE A 181 23.54 10.08 -2.37
C ILE A 181 23.49 11.59 -2.09
N LEU A 182 22.30 12.20 -2.10
CA LEU A 182 22.15 13.64 -1.91
C LEU A 182 22.58 14.07 -0.50
N LYS A 183 22.23 13.27 0.51
CA LYS A 183 22.67 13.52 1.89
C LYS A 183 24.18 13.38 2.03
N LYS A 184 24.79 12.35 1.45
CA LYS A 184 26.23 12.10 1.58
C LYS A 184 27.12 13.04 0.76
N THR A 185 26.68 13.46 -0.43
CA THR A 185 27.51 14.27 -1.33
C THR A 185 27.24 15.77 -1.21
N VAL A 186 25.98 16.17 -1.02
CA VAL A 186 25.56 17.58 -1.00
C VAL A 186 25.15 18.03 0.41
N GLY A 187 24.91 17.10 1.34
CA GLY A 187 24.42 17.42 2.68
C GLY A 187 22.92 17.75 2.74
N ILE A 188 22.21 17.66 1.62
CA ILE A 188 20.78 18.00 1.52
C ILE A 188 19.93 16.85 2.06
N GLU A 189 18.98 17.19 2.94
CA GLU A 189 17.96 16.26 3.42
C GLU A 189 16.71 16.38 2.54
N ILE A 190 16.29 15.26 1.95
CA ILE A 190 15.04 15.14 1.20
C ILE A 190 14.27 13.98 1.79
N GLY A 191 12.97 14.14 2.06
CA GLY A 191 12.17 13.09 2.69
C GLY A 191 12.61 12.79 4.13
N THR A 192 12.25 11.61 4.62
CA THR A 192 12.50 11.27 6.04
C THR A 192 13.92 10.77 6.27
N TYR A 193 14.66 11.48 7.11
CA TYR A 193 16.00 11.12 7.55
C TYR A 193 16.10 11.20 9.07
N GLN A 194 16.63 10.17 9.71
CA GLN A 194 16.78 10.14 11.17
C GLN A 194 18.04 9.38 11.60
N PHE A 195 18.64 9.82 12.70
CA PHE A 195 19.66 9.05 13.42
C PHE A 195 19.00 8.14 14.48
N LEU A 196 19.20 6.84 14.37
CA LEU A 196 18.76 5.83 15.33
C LEU A 196 19.93 5.39 16.22
N GLY A 197 19.74 5.45 17.54
CA GLY A 197 20.75 5.00 18.51
C GLY A 197 22.09 5.74 18.42
N GLY A 198 22.07 7.03 18.07
CA GLY A 198 23.22 7.93 18.07
C GLY A 198 24.16 7.83 16.86
N TYR A 199 24.18 6.70 16.13
CA TYR A 199 25.14 6.50 15.02
C TYR A 199 24.57 5.82 13.78
N ARG A 200 23.33 5.33 13.81
CA ARG A 200 22.74 4.64 12.64
C ARG A 200 21.92 5.63 11.84
N GLU A 201 22.33 5.91 10.61
CA GLU A 201 21.57 6.73 9.68
C GLU A 201 20.45 5.90 9.04
N ALA A 202 19.22 6.40 9.10
CA ALA A 202 18.05 5.78 8.51
C ALA A 202 17.48 6.67 7.39
N TYR A 203 17.29 6.09 6.21
CA TYR A 203 16.83 6.77 5.00
C TYR A 203 15.46 6.21 4.59
N GLY A 204 14.44 7.06 4.66
CA GLY A 204 13.05 6.65 4.54
C GLY A 204 12.40 7.02 3.21
N TYR A 205 12.95 7.93 2.42
CA TYR A 205 12.30 8.50 1.23
C TYR A 205 10.91 9.07 1.55
N LEU A 206 9.83 8.36 1.17
CA LEU A 206 8.44 8.70 1.47
C LEU A 206 7.93 8.05 2.78
N PHE A 207 8.75 7.21 3.41
CA PHE A 207 8.42 6.41 4.58
C PHE A 207 8.89 7.12 5.85
N SER A 208 7.97 7.63 6.67
CA SER A 208 8.31 8.20 7.98
C SER A 208 8.61 7.14 9.05
N ASP A 209 8.06 5.93 8.91
CA ASP A 209 8.24 4.84 9.85
C ASP A 209 9.07 3.68 9.27
N TYR A 210 10.29 3.53 9.80
CA TYR A 210 11.29 2.54 9.37
C TYR A 210 10.96 1.10 9.78
N SER A 211 10.22 0.91 10.88
CA SER A 211 9.75 -0.40 11.36
C SER A 211 8.64 -0.92 10.47
N PHE A 212 7.72 -0.04 10.10
CA PHE A 212 6.55 -0.38 9.31
C PHE A 212 6.85 -0.63 7.83
N TYR A 213 7.95 -0.12 7.28
CA TYR A 213 8.42 -0.49 5.92
C TYR A 213 8.56 -2.01 5.75
N ARG A 214 9.03 -2.70 6.80
CA ARG A 214 9.14 -4.18 6.81
C ARG A 214 7.77 -4.84 6.78
N CYS A 215 6.81 -4.27 7.52
CA CYS A 215 5.44 -4.75 7.54
C CYS A 215 4.83 -4.58 6.15
N ILE A 216 4.74 -3.37 5.59
CA ILE A 216 4.08 -3.13 4.28
C ILE A 216 4.76 -3.87 3.12
N SER A 217 6.09 -4.00 3.13
CA SER A 217 6.80 -4.84 2.13
C SER A 217 6.40 -6.31 2.26
N PHE A 218 6.28 -6.85 3.48
CA PHE A 218 5.79 -8.20 3.73
C PHE A 218 4.31 -8.36 3.36
N GLN A 219 3.49 -7.34 3.58
CA GLN A 219 2.05 -7.31 3.26
C GLN A 219 1.79 -7.35 1.76
N ALA A 220 2.47 -6.49 1.01
CA ALA A 220 2.37 -6.46 -0.44
C ALA A 220 2.96 -7.73 -1.07
N HIS A 221 3.99 -8.31 -0.45
CA HIS A 221 4.54 -9.61 -0.84
C HIS A 221 3.59 -10.78 -0.56
N LEU A 222 2.91 -10.82 0.60
CA LEU A 222 1.87 -11.80 0.92
C LEU A 222 0.69 -11.71 -0.06
N TYR A 223 0.23 -10.49 -0.35
CA TYR A 223 -0.82 -10.26 -1.33
C TYR A 223 -0.41 -10.66 -2.76
N CYS A 224 0.83 -10.39 -3.16
CA CYS A 224 1.36 -10.84 -4.45
C CYS A 224 1.57 -12.36 -4.51
N ILE A 225 2.09 -13.00 -3.45
CA ILE A 225 2.20 -14.46 -3.34
C ILE A 225 0.81 -15.10 -3.47
N TYR A 226 -0.21 -14.49 -2.88
CA TYR A 226 -1.58 -14.97 -2.96
C TYR A 226 -2.12 -14.96 -4.41
N LEU A 227 -1.87 -13.86 -5.13
CA LEU A 227 -2.26 -13.73 -6.54
C LEU A 227 -1.44 -14.65 -7.46
N VAL A 228 -0.16 -14.88 -7.18
CA VAL A 228 0.79 -15.57 -8.08
C VAL A 228 0.90 -17.07 -7.82
N LYS A 229 1.07 -17.51 -6.56
CA LYS A 229 1.58 -18.86 -6.23
C LYS A 229 0.52 -19.95 -6.03
N ILE A 230 -0.72 -19.63 -5.65
CA ILE A 230 -1.77 -20.66 -5.54
C ILE A 230 -2.12 -21.24 -6.93
N THR A 231 -1.80 -20.53 -8.02
CA THR A 231 -1.93 -21.01 -9.40
C THR A 231 -1.13 -22.28 -9.70
N TYR A 232 -0.06 -22.58 -8.94
CA TYR A 232 0.79 -23.75 -9.17
C TYR A 232 0.39 -24.98 -8.36
N ILE A 233 -0.41 -24.81 -7.30
CA ILE A 233 -0.80 -25.92 -6.40
C ILE A 233 -2.15 -26.51 -6.83
N THR A 234 -3.04 -25.73 -7.44
CA THR A 234 -4.37 -26.21 -7.88
C THR A 234 -4.44 -26.61 -9.35
N SER A 235 -3.31 -26.60 -10.07
CA SER A 235 -3.22 -27.03 -11.48
C SER A 235 -2.59 -28.41 -11.65
N TYR A 236 -2.58 -29.21 -10.59
CA TYR A 236 -2.23 -30.64 -10.58
C TYR A 236 -3.38 -31.44 -9.99
#